data_AF-A0A965CUW2-F1
#
_entry.id   AF-A0A965CUW2-F1
#
_cell.length_a   1.000
_cell.length_b   1.000
_cell.length_c   1.000
_cell.angle_alpha   90.00
_cell.angle_beta   90.00
_cell.angle_gamma   90.00
#
_symmetry.space_group_name_H-M   'P 1'
#
loop_
_entity.id
_entity.type
_entity.pdbx_description
1 polymer ?
#
loop_
_entity_poly.entity_id
_entity_poly.type
_entity_poly.pdbx_seq_one_letter_code
_entity_poly.pdbx_strand_id
1 'polypeptide(L)' 'MLEVDLNVTDLQVGESVAQRCAEFGKVTSVKVHRTPSAFALVEMTTREQTNELAASYGGSTFGTCALIHLQQKSA' A
#
# COMPACT_ATOMS: atom_id res chain seq x y z
N MET A 1 -4.29 7.07 5.28
CA MET A 1 -3.49 7.13 4.05
C MET A 1 -2.05 6.79 4.41
N LEU A 2 -1.29 6.19 3.48
CA LEU A 2 0.10 5.82 3.72
C LEU A 2 1.05 6.91 3.23
N GLU A 3 1.89 7.44 4.11
CA GLU A 3 2.90 8.43 3.74
C GLU A 3 4.16 7.78 3.17
N VAL A 4 4.52 8.15 1.94
CA VAL A 4 5.70 7.67 1.21
C VAL A 4 6.33 8.84 0.46
N ASP A 5 7.59 8.70 0.06
CA ASP A 5 8.18 9.65 -0.89
C ASP A 5 7.70 9.29 -2.30
N LEU A 6 6.87 10.13 -2.91
CA LEU A 6 6.40 9.94 -4.29
C LEU A 6 7.36 10.55 -5.32
N ASN A 7 8.43 11.22 -4.90
CA ASN A 7 9.42 11.81 -5.83
C ASN A 7 10.45 10.77 -6.33
N VAL A 8 10.49 9.59 -5.73
CA VAL A 8 11.36 8.47 -6.17
C VAL A 8 10.66 7.59 -7.21
N THR A 9 11.31 6.54 -7.70
CA THR A 9 10.74 5.63 -8.71
C THR A 9 9.61 4.77 -8.15
N ASP A 10 8.72 4.25 -9.01
CA ASP A 10 7.63 3.35 -8.58
C ASP A 10 8.12 2.08 -7.89
N LEU A 11 9.30 1.59 -8.28
CA LEU A 11 9.95 0.47 -7.61
C LEU A 11 10.26 0.81 -6.15
N GLN A 12 10.90 1.97 -5.92
CA GLN A 12 11.26 2.44 -4.58
C GLN A 12 10.03 2.77 -3.71
N VAL A 13 8.98 3.33 -4.32
CA VAL A 13 7.68 3.49 -3.66
C VAL A 13 7.12 2.12 -3.28
N GLY A 14 7.11 1.17 -4.21
CA GLY A 14 6.62 -0.18 -4.00
C GLY A 14 7.34 -0.91 -2.87
N GLU A 15 8.67 -0.79 -2.79
CA GLU A 15 9.48 -1.33 -1.69
C GLU A 15 9.13 -0.68 -0.35
N SER A 16 8.99 0.66 -0.32
CA SER A 16 8.61 1.39 0.88
C SER A 16 7.20 1.01 1.37
N VAL A 17 6.26 0.85 0.44
CA VAL A 17 4.90 0.38 0.72
C VAL A 17 4.96 -1.05 1.26
N ALA A 18 5.67 -1.96 0.61
CA ALA A 18 5.80 -3.35 1.05
C ALA A 18 6.39 -3.45 2.46
N GLN A 19 7.44 -2.67 2.74
CA GLN A 19 8.10 -2.66 4.05
C GLN A 19 7.14 -2.20 5.16
N ARG A 20 6.32 -1.17 4.91
CA ARG A 20 5.33 -0.73 5.90
C ARG A 20 4.18 -1.72 6.05
N CYS A 21 3.66 -2.23 4.94
CA CYS A 21 2.55 -3.19 4.96
C CYS A 21 2.94 -4.55 5.58
N ALA A 22 4.23 -4.87 5.63
CA ALA A 22 4.74 -6.09 6.24
C ALA A 22 4.43 -6.21 7.74
N GLU A 23 4.08 -5.11 8.43
CA GLU A 23 3.64 -5.14 9.83
C GLU A 23 2.31 -5.88 10.02
N PHE A 24 1.46 -5.94 8.99
CA PHE A 24 0.16 -6.63 9.01
C PHE A 24 0.23 -8.07 8.52
N GLY A 25 1.36 -8.48 7.93
CA GLY A 25 1.55 -9.83 7.41
C GLY A 25 2.38 -9.90 6.14
N LYS A 26 2.38 -11.06 5.49
CA LYS A 26 3.20 -11.30 4.30
C LYS A 26 2.57 -10.65 3.06
N VAL A 27 3.23 -9.62 2.56
CA VAL A 27 2.97 -8.99 1.26
C VAL A 27 3.48 -9.90 0.14
N THR A 28 2.65 -10.18 -0.85
CA THR A 28 2.99 -11.00 -2.02
C THR A 28 3.20 -10.17 -3.29
N SER A 29 2.59 -8.99 -3.38
CA SER A 29 2.75 -8.07 -4.50
C SER A 29 2.40 -6.64 -4.10
N VAL A 30 3.07 -5.66 -4.72
CA VAL A 30 2.71 -4.24 -4.64
C VAL A 30 2.71 -3.65 -6.05
N LYS A 31 1.64 -2.93 -6.40
CA LYS A 31 1.55 -2.14 -7.63
C LYS A 31 1.22 -0.69 -7.31
N VAL A 32 2.05 0.23 -7.79
CA VAL A 32 1.90 1.67 -7.54
C VAL A 32 1.24 2.32 -8.75
N HIS A 33 0.27 3.19 -8.49
CA HIS A 33 -0.41 4.01 -9.48
C HIS A 33 -0.38 5.47 -9.02
N ARG A 34 0.04 6.39 -9.89
CA ARG A 34 0.18 7.83 -9.53
C ARG A 34 -0.95 8.71 -10.04
N THR A 35 -1.62 8.30 -11.12
CA THR A 35 -2.65 9.09 -11.80
C THR A 35 -3.96 8.30 -11.89
N PRO A 36 -5.14 8.96 -11.71
CA PRO A 36 -5.33 10.39 -11.42
C PRO A 36 -5.03 10.79 -9.96
N SER A 37 -4.84 9.82 -9.06
CA SER A 37 -4.41 10.03 -7.68
C SER A 37 -3.43 8.93 -7.28
N ALA A 38 -2.55 9.20 -6.32
CA ALA A 38 -1.57 8.22 -5.89
C ALA A 38 -2.20 7.15 -4.99
N PHE A 39 -2.10 5.89 -5.39
CA PHE A 39 -2.53 4.73 -4.61
C PHE A 39 -1.64 3.53 -4.89
N ALA A 40 -1.63 2.56 -3.98
CA ALA A 40 -1.03 1.25 -4.19
C ALA A 40 -2.07 0.15 -4.04
N LEU A 41 -1.95 -0.87 -4.88
CA LEU A 41 -2.61 -2.15 -4.68
C LEU A 41 -1.62 -3.08 -3.99
N VAL A 42 -1.99 -3.59 -2.83
CA VAL A 42 -1.16 -4.44 -1.97
C VAL A 42 -1.84 -5.79 -1.84
N GLU A 43 -1.21 -6.82 -2.38
CA GLU A 43 -1.66 -8.20 -2.22
C GLU A 43 -1.03 -8.80 -0.96
N MET A 44 -1.88 -9.26 -0.04
CA MET A 44 -1.48 -9.97 1.18
C MET A 44 -1.68 -11.48 1.01
N THR A 45 -1.19 -12.27 1.96
CA THR A 45 -1.37 -13.73 1.91
C THR A 45 -2.76 -14.16 2.37
N THR A 46 -3.37 -13.44 3.32
CA THR A 46 -4.70 -13.76 3.83
C THR A 46 -5.64 -12.56 3.86
N ARG A 47 -6.94 -12.84 3.90
CA ARG A 47 -7.98 -11.81 3.92
C ARG A 47 -7.97 -11.01 5.21
N GLU A 48 -7.65 -11.66 6.33
CA GLU A 48 -7.54 -11.02 7.64
C GLU A 48 -6.46 -9.92 7.62
N GLN A 49 -5.25 -10.26 7.14
CA GLN A 49 -4.14 -9.32 6.96
C GLN A 49 -4.53 -8.14 6.05
N THR A 50 -5.27 -8.45 4.97
CA THR A 50 -5.76 -7.44 4.01
C THR A 50 -6.73 -6.46 4.67
N ASN A 51 -7.64 -6.96 5.50
CA ASN A 51 -8.63 -6.14 6.21
C ASN A 51 -7.96 -5.25 7.26
N GLU A 52 -7.00 -5.79 8.03
CA GLU A 52 -6.24 -5.03 9.02
C GLU A 52 -5.43 -3.90 8.37
N LEU A 53 -4.76 -4.20 7.25
CA LEU A 53 -4.03 -3.22 6.45
C LEU A 53 -4.94 -2.07 5.98
N ALA A 54 -6.08 -2.40 5.37
CA ALA A 54 -7.01 -1.39 4.84
C ALA A 54 -7.65 -0.54 5.94
N ALA A 55 -7.99 -1.15 7.09
CA ALA A 55 -8.50 -0.43 8.25
C ALA A 55 -7.48 0.59 8.77
N SER A 56 -6.19 0.24 8.76
CA SER A 56 -5.10 1.09 9.28
C SER A 56 -4.77 2.25 8.35
N TYR A 57 -4.82 2.04 7.04
CA TYR A 57 -4.44 3.07 6.06
C TYR A 57 -5.62 3.76 5.36
N GLY A 58 -6.86 3.45 5.73
CA GLY A 58 -8.06 4.09 5.17
C GLY A 58 -8.32 3.69 3.72
N GLY A 59 -8.17 2.40 3.43
CA GLY A 59 -8.28 1.80 2.10
C GLY A 59 -9.55 0.98 1.89
N SER A 60 -9.64 0.34 0.73
CA SER A 60 -10.70 -0.61 0.37
C SER A 60 -10.10 -2.00 0.14
N THR A 61 -10.86 -3.07 0.38
CA THR A 61 -10.41 -4.44 0.15
C THR A 61 -11.21 -5.17 -0.93
N PHE A 62 -10.53 -6.05 -1.65
CA PHE A 62 -11.13 -6.97 -2.61
C PHE A 62 -10.38 -8.31 -2.54
N GLY A 63 -10.96 -9.29 -1.85
CA GLY A 63 -10.29 -10.57 -1.58
C GLY A 63 -9.07 -10.40 -0.68
N THR A 64 -7.90 -10.81 -1.17
CA THR A 64 -6.59 -10.68 -0.52
C THR A 64 -5.82 -9.43 -0.94
N CYS A 65 -6.48 -8.51 -1.66
CA CYS A 65 -5.88 -7.27 -2.14
C CYS A 65 -6.49 -6.06 -1.43
N ALA A 66 -5.64 -5.11 -1.04
CA ALA A 66 -6.03 -3.82 -0.49
C ALA A 66 -5.62 -2.69 -1.43
N LEU A 67 -6.53 -1.74 -1.65
CA LEU A 67 -6.23 -0.44 -2.23
C LEU A 67 -5.95 0.54 -1.11
N ILE A 68 -4.74 1.09 -1.07
CA ILE A 68 -4.33 2.11 -0.10
C ILE A 68 -3.97 3.42 -0.81
N HIS A 69 -4.52 4.54 -0.33
CA HIS A 69 -4.15 5.85 -0.85
C HIS A 69 -2.77 6.24 -0.34
N LEU A 70 -1.92 6.74 -1.25
CA LEU A 70 -0.59 7.22 -0.96
C LEU A 70 -0.58 8.73 -0.86
N GLN A 71 0.20 9.25 0.08
CA GLN A 71 0.40 10.68 0.28
C GLN A 71 1.89 10.99 0.30
N GLN A 72 2.28 12.10 -0.32
CA GLN A 72 3.67 12.59 -0.24
C GLN A 72 4.01 12.86 1.22
N LYS A 73 5.10 12.24 1.69
CA LYS A 73 5.68 12.57 2.99
C LYS A 73 6.08 14.04 2.99
N SER A 74 5.56 14.80 3.95
CA SER A 74 5.98 16.19 4.16
C SER A 74 7.43 16.19 4.67
N ALA A 75 8.26 17.05 4.07
CA ALA A 75 9.67 17.19 4.41
C ALA A 75 9.87 17.72 5.83
#